data_AF-A0AAW0G5Y4-F1
#
_entry.id   AF-A0AAW0G5Y4-F1
#
_cell.length_a   1.000
_cell.length_b   1.000
_cell.length_c   1.000
_cell.angle_alpha   90.00
_cell.angle_beta   90.00
_cell.angle_gamma   90.00
#
_symmetry.space_group_name_H-M   'P 1'
#
loop_
_entity.id
_entity.type
_entity.pdbx_description
1 polymer ?
#
loop_
_entity_poly.entity_id
_entity_poly.type
_entity_poly.pdbx_seq_one_letter_code
_entity_poly.pdbx_strand_id
1 'polypeptide(L)'
;MVKDSAALGTLDPVVLQTMKRYCHIHTDQIKKSAGYLSNNVVAPFETFIPETLDSQTQVQLKTAMVEKLSDADKAGYIYIYEVNDPSKLHPEILEYKVGRSYKPIQRVGQWENSCRSQRHVVRYIFPGPPDQIMLTGMMRQGKPAKFCHRLERLIHLELADLSLNAPYLDPEEKDAVHKMATQPRKQCIDCKKLHQEIFSFRQAKSGPHQGKEYEMVKEVVDRWGLFVNEFLSRST
;
A
#
# COMPACT_ATOMS: atom_id res chain seq x y z
N MET A 1 13.96 -22.29 11.29
CA MET A 1 14.25 -20.89 10.94
C MET A 1 13.27 -20.49 9.84
N VAL A 2 12.40 -19.49 10.06
CA VAL A 2 11.44 -19.02 9.04
C VAL A 2 12.26 -18.30 7.97
N LYS A 3 12.36 -18.89 6.77
CA LYS A 3 13.17 -18.35 5.66
C LYS A 3 12.45 -17.24 4.90
N ASP A 4 11.12 -17.25 4.89
CA ASP A 4 10.35 -16.36 4.03
C ASP A 4 9.78 -15.17 4.82
N SER A 5 10.12 -13.96 4.38
CA SER A 5 9.54 -12.71 4.89
C SER A 5 8.45 -12.21 3.95
N ALA A 6 7.39 -11.61 4.50
CA ALA A 6 6.38 -10.93 3.69
C ALA A 6 7.03 -9.83 2.82
N ALA A 7 6.42 -9.52 1.69
CA ALA A 7 6.98 -8.64 0.67
C ALA A 7 7.44 -7.27 1.22
N LEU A 8 6.68 -6.67 2.14
CA LEU A 8 7.05 -5.40 2.77
C LEU A 8 8.36 -5.49 3.56
N GLY A 9 8.61 -6.60 4.26
CA GLY A 9 9.89 -6.83 4.95
C GLY A 9 11.04 -7.07 3.97
N THR A 10 10.79 -7.70 2.83
CA THR A 10 11.79 -7.89 1.78
C THR A 10 12.21 -6.56 1.14
N LEU A 11 11.26 -5.65 0.90
CA LEU A 11 11.53 -4.31 0.36
C LEU A 11 12.14 -3.35 1.38
N ASP A 12 11.92 -3.60 2.68
CA ASP A 12 12.28 -2.67 3.76
C ASP A 12 13.02 -3.35 4.92
N PRO A 13 14.35 -3.19 4.99
CA PRO A 13 15.17 -3.78 6.04
C PRO A 13 14.82 -3.33 7.47
N VAL A 14 14.24 -2.13 7.64
CA VAL A 14 13.86 -1.60 8.95
C VAL A 14 12.55 -2.25 9.40
N VAL A 15 11.58 -2.37 8.49
CA VAL A 15 10.32 -3.07 8.78
C VAL A 15 10.58 -4.56 9.04
N LEU A 16 11.50 -5.19 8.32
CA LEU A 16 11.87 -6.59 8.50
C LEU A 16 12.30 -6.95 9.94
N GLN A 17 12.87 -6.00 10.67
CA GLN A 17 13.31 -6.17 12.05
C GLN A 17 12.16 -6.14 13.06
N THR A 18 11.08 -5.43 12.74
CA THR A 18 9.94 -5.20 13.64
C THR A 18 8.70 -6.02 13.27
N MET A 19 8.68 -6.60 12.06
CA MET A 19 7.58 -7.40 11.55
C MET A 19 7.54 -8.79 12.20
N LYS A 20 6.37 -9.20 12.70
CA LYS A 20 6.13 -10.54 13.24
C LYS A 20 6.32 -11.57 12.12
N ARG A 21 7.05 -12.66 12.39
CA ARG A 21 7.24 -13.75 11.42
C ARG A 21 6.46 -14.98 11.87
N TYR A 22 5.82 -15.64 10.91
CA TYR A 22 5.02 -16.83 11.16
C TYR A 22 5.67 -18.03 10.48
N CYS A 23 5.80 -19.14 11.20
CA CYS A 23 6.20 -20.40 10.58
C CYS A 23 5.02 -20.99 9.80
N HIS A 24 5.29 -21.97 8.93
CA HIS A 24 4.28 -22.61 8.09
C HIS A 24 3.04 -23.10 8.87
N ILE A 25 3.23 -23.69 10.07
CA ILE A 25 2.12 -24.16 10.92
C ILE A 25 1.21 -22.99 11.33
N HIS A 26 1.78 -21.88 11.81
CA HIS A 26 1.00 -20.72 12.22
C HIS A 26 0.39 -20.00 11.01
N THR A 27 1.09 -19.98 9.88
CA THR A 27 0.56 -19.48 8.60
C THR A 27 -0.71 -20.25 8.24
N ASP A 28 -0.69 -21.58 8.25
CA ASP A 28 -1.84 -22.41 7.91
C ASP A 28 -3.01 -22.22 8.87
N GLN A 29 -2.73 -22.11 10.18
CA GLN A 29 -3.75 -21.84 11.19
C GLN A 29 -4.41 -20.48 10.98
N ILE A 30 -3.64 -19.42 10.74
CA ILE A 30 -4.17 -18.08 10.48
C ILE A 30 -4.94 -18.05 9.16
N LYS A 31 -4.47 -18.75 8.12
CA LYS A 31 -5.17 -18.83 6.84
C LYS A 31 -6.56 -19.45 6.98
N LYS A 32 -6.76 -20.43 7.86
CA LYS A 32 -8.08 -21.05 8.13
C LYS A 32 -9.10 -20.14 8.79
N SER A 33 -8.68 -18.99 9.33
CA SER A 33 -9.65 -18.02 9.89
C SER A 33 -10.52 -17.43 8.78
N ALA A 34 -11.83 -17.31 9.05
CA ALA A 34 -12.85 -16.95 8.05
C ALA A 34 -13.04 -15.43 7.89
N GLY A 35 -12.86 -14.65 8.96
CA GLY A 35 -13.08 -13.20 8.89
C GLY A 35 -12.72 -12.45 10.17
N TYR A 36 -12.82 -11.13 10.08
CA TYR A 36 -12.73 -10.20 11.20
C TYR A 36 -14.12 -9.96 11.80
N LEU A 37 -14.29 -10.20 13.11
CA LEU A 37 -15.56 -9.97 13.80
C LEU A 37 -15.58 -8.57 14.42
N SER A 38 -16.60 -7.78 14.07
CA SER A 38 -16.91 -6.48 14.66
C SER A 38 -18.39 -6.38 14.98
N ASN A 39 -18.76 -6.15 16.25
CA ASN A 39 -20.15 -5.98 16.69
C ASN A 39 -21.13 -7.01 16.09
N ASN A 40 -20.78 -8.30 16.14
CA ASN A 40 -21.56 -9.40 15.57
C ASN A 40 -21.70 -9.39 14.03
N VAL A 41 -20.98 -8.51 13.33
CA VAL A 41 -20.83 -8.51 11.87
C VAL A 41 -19.45 -9.06 11.53
N VAL A 42 -19.42 -10.06 10.66
CA VAL A 42 -18.18 -10.64 10.15
C VAL A 42 -17.80 -9.94 8.85
N ALA A 43 -16.60 -9.38 8.78
CA ALA A 43 -15.92 -9.03 7.53
C ALA A 43 -15.18 -10.28 7.01
N PRO A 44 -15.65 -10.94 5.95
CA PRO A 44 -14.95 -12.10 5.39
C PRO A 44 -13.58 -11.68 4.89
N PHE A 45 -12.53 -12.45 5.20
CA PHE A 45 -11.18 -12.09 4.77
C PHE A 45 -11.04 -12.10 3.24
N GLU A 46 -11.73 -13.01 2.56
CA GLU A 46 -11.75 -13.13 1.09
C GLU A 46 -12.28 -11.87 0.39
N THR A 47 -13.17 -11.10 1.05
CA THR A 47 -13.67 -9.82 0.51
C THR A 47 -12.57 -8.76 0.47
N PHE A 48 -11.62 -8.83 1.39
CA PHE A 48 -10.60 -7.80 1.58
C PHE A 48 -9.18 -8.26 1.25
N ILE A 49 -8.90 -9.54 1.11
CA ILE A 49 -7.54 -10.06 0.91
C ILE A 49 -7.57 -10.91 -0.35
N PRO A 50 -7.03 -10.40 -1.47
CA PRO A 50 -6.95 -11.17 -2.71
C PRO A 50 -6.14 -12.46 -2.51
N GLU A 51 -6.65 -13.57 -3.04
CA GLU A 51 -5.98 -14.88 -2.98
C GLU A 51 -4.67 -14.92 -3.77
N THR A 52 -4.51 -14.00 -4.73
CA THR A 52 -3.33 -13.86 -5.58
C THR A 52 -2.11 -13.32 -4.84
N LEU A 53 -2.26 -12.78 -3.63
CA LEU A 53 -1.15 -12.26 -2.81
C LEU A 53 -0.31 -13.42 -2.23
N ASP A 54 0.95 -13.16 -1.91
CA ASP A 54 1.79 -14.15 -1.22
C ASP A 54 1.17 -14.57 0.13
N SER A 55 1.36 -15.85 0.49
CA SER A 55 0.81 -16.43 1.71
C SER A 55 1.30 -15.72 2.98
N GLN A 56 2.55 -15.22 3.03
CA GLN A 56 3.00 -14.45 4.18
C GLN A 56 2.32 -13.09 4.24
N THR A 57 2.15 -12.42 3.11
CA THR A 57 1.41 -11.14 3.02
C THR A 57 -0.04 -11.32 3.48
N GLN A 58 -0.75 -12.36 3.03
CA GLN A 58 -2.11 -12.65 3.47
C GLN A 58 -2.18 -12.81 4.99
N VAL A 59 -1.23 -13.51 5.60
CA VAL A 59 -1.17 -13.69 7.06
C VAL A 59 -0.88 -12.39 7.80
N GLN A 60 0.00 -11.54 7.27
CA GLN A 60 0.25 -10.21 7.84
C GLN A 60 -1.00 -9.33 7.78
N LEU A 61 -1.73 -9.36 6.67
CA LEU A 61 -2.99 -8.63 6.50
C LEU A 61 -4.04 -9.11 7.51
N LYS A 62 -4.29 -10.43 7.59
CA LYS A 62 -5.21 -11.01 8.59
C LYS A 62 -4.82 -10.61 10.01
N THR A 63 -3.53 -10.65 10.33
CA THR A 63 -3.01 -10.22 11.64
C THR A 63 -3.26 -8.74 11.91
N ALA A 64 -2.97 -7.87 10.94
CA ALA A 64 -3.14 -6.42 11.08
C ALA A 64 -4.63 -6.02 11.19
N MET A 65 -5.54 -6.76 10.54
CA MET A 65 -6.99 -6.56 10.67
C MET A 65 -7.47 -6.84 12.10
N VAL A 66 -6.99 -7.91 12.74
CA VAL A 66 -7.42 -8.33 14.09
C VAL A 66 -6.65 -7.67 15.23
N GLU A 67 -5.61 -6.89 14.94
CA GLU A 67 -4.79 -6.24 15.96
C GLU A 67 -5.64 -5.27 16.79
N LYS A 68 -5.35 -5.14 18.10
CA LYS A 68 -6.09 -4.22 18.97
C LYS A 68 -5.88 -2.78 18.52
N LEU A 69 -6.91 -1.94 18.63
CA LEU A 69 -6.79 -0.50 18.42
C LEU A 69 -5.82 0.10 19.46
N SER A 70 -5.12 1.16 19.05
CA SER A 70 -4.10 1.86 19.83
C SER A 70 -4.27 3.37 19.70
N ASP A 71 -3.63 4.14 20.59
CA ASP A 71 -3.65 5.62 20.54
C ASP A 71 -3.06 6.22 19.25
N ALA A 72 -2.34 5.40 18.47
CA ALA A 72 -1.83 5.78 17.16
C ALA A 72 -2.92 5.80 16.08
N ASP A 73 -4.07 5.18 16.32
CA ASP A 73 -5.18 5.06 15.36
C ASP A 73 -5.99 6.38 15.29
N LYS A 74 -5.36 7.41 14.70
CA LYS A 74 -5.94 8.77 14.56
C LYS A 74 -6.72 8.93 13.25
N ALA A 75 -7.51 9.99 13.18
CA ALA A 75 -8.18 10.38 11.95
C ALA A 75 -7.23 11.08 10.97
N GLY A 76 -7.40 10.86 9.67
CA GLY A 76 -6.59 11.53 8.63
C GLY A 76 -6.96 11.10 7.21
N TYR A 77 -6.13 11.54 6.26
CA TYR A 77 -6.29 11.21 4.84
C TYR A 77 -5.15 10.29 4.38
N ILE A 78 -5.44 9.46 3.37
CA ILE A 78 -4.43 8.77 2.57
C ILE A 78 -4.30 9.51 1.25
N TYR A 79 -3.09 9.71 0.77
CA TYR A 79 -2.82 10.30 -0.53
C TYR A 79 -2.04 9.33 -1.41
N ILE A 80 -2.24 9.42 -2.72
CA ILE A 80 -1.44 8.77 -3.75
C ILE A 80 -0.80 9.86 -4.60
N TYR A 81 0.53 9.89 -4.63
CA TYR A 81 1.31 10.72 -5.53
C TYR A 81 2.07 9.85 -6.52
N GLU A 82 2.06 10.22 -7.79
CA GLU A 82 2.99 9.66 -8.76
C GLU A 82 4.35 10.33 -8.60
N VAL A 83 5.41 9.53 -8.51
CA VAL A 83 6.79 9.97 -8.36
C VAL A 83 7.50 9.86 -9.70
N ASN A 84 7.67 11.02 -10.32
CA ASN A 84 8.34 11.17 -11.61
C ASN A 84 9.77 11.64 -11.39
N ASP A 85 10.73 10.77 -11.68
CA ASP A 85 12.15 11.09 -11.65
C ASP A 85 12.66 11.13 -13.10
N PRO A 86 13.01 12.33 -13.63
CA PRO A 86 13.50 12.48 -15.00
C PRO A 86 14.80 11.71 -15.29
N SER A 87 15.54 11.32 -14.25
CA SER A 87 16.79 10.57 -14.37
C SER A 87 16.60 9.05 -14.39
N LYS A 88 15.36 8.56 -14.33
CA LYS A 88 15.05 7.12 -14.40
C LYS A 88 15.47 6.51 -15.73
N LEU A 89 16.18 5.39 -15.63
CA LEU A 89 16.61 4.57 -16.76
C LEU A 89 15.49 3.65 -17.30
N HIS A 90 14.42 3.46 -16.53
CA HIS A 90 13.32 2.53 -16.84
C HIS A 90 11.98 3.26 -16.89
N PRO A 91 11.57 3.80 -18.06
CA PRO A 91 10.29 4.50 -18.21
C PRO A 91 9.07 3.58 -18.04
N GLU A 92 9.26 2.27 -18.18
CA GLU A 92 8.23 1.25 -17.92
C GLU A 92 7.93 1.04 -16.43
N ILE A 93 8.68 1.67 -15.53
CA ILE A 93 8.47 1.57 -14.08
C ILE A 93 7.77 2.84 -13.57
N LEU A 94 6.53 2.65 -13.15
CA LEU A 94 5.71 3.65 -12.47
C LEU A 94 5.98 3.60 -10.97
N GLU A 95 6.12 4.75 -10.33
CA GLU A 95 6.29 4.81 -8.88
C GLU A 95 5.16 5.61 -8.24
N TYR A 96 4.52 5.00 -7.26
CA TYR A 96 3.46 5.64 -6.49
C TYR A 96 3.87 5.73 -5.03
N LYS A 97 3.85 6.95 -4.51
CA LYS A 97 3.96 7.24 -3.09
C LYS A 97 2.57 7.21 -2.47
N VAL A 98 2.36 6.31 -1.52
CA VAL A 98 1.09 6.19 -0.82
C VAL A 98 1.31 6.43 0.66
N GLY A 99 0.77 7.52 1.20
CA GLY A 99 1.03 7.88 2.59
C GLY A 99 -0.12 8.58 3.28
N ARG A 100 -0.02 8.71 4.60
CA ARG A 100 -1.01 9.43 5.43
C ARG A 100 -0.65 10.90 5.69
N SER A 101 -1.66 11.74 5.85
CA SER A 101 -1.51 13.12 6.35
C SER A 101 -2.86 13.68 6.80
N TYR A 102 -2.86 14.58 7.79
CA TYR A 102 -4.04 15.40 8.10
C TYR A 102 -4.21 16.57 7.11
N LYS A 103 -3.13 16.98 6.45
CA LYS A 103 -3.10 18.06 5.45
C LYS A 103 -2.35 17.57 4.20
N PRO A 104 -2.96 16.72 3.36
CA PRO A 104 -2.26 16.07 2.24
C PRO A 104 -1.67 17.08 1.24
N ILE A 105 -2.41 18.14 0.88
CA ILE A 105 -1.92 19.17 -0.05
C ILE A 105 -0.64 19.85 0.47
N GLN A 106 -0.59 20.25 1.74
CA GLN A 106 0.61 20.83 2.34
C GLN A 106 1.76 19.83 2.40
N ARG A 107 1.44 18.54 2.56
CA ARG A 107 2.42 17.45 2.57
C ARG A 107 3.09 17.29 1.21
N VAL A 108 2.39 17.53 0.09
CA VAL A 108 3.00 17.56 -1.26
C VAL A 108 4.13 18.58 -1.32
N GLY A 109 3.85 19.84 -0.95
CA GLY A 109 4.84 20.91 -1.00
C GLY A 109 6.05 20.65 -0.09
N GLN A 110 5.86 19.97 1.05
CA GLN A 110 6.98 19.54 1.89
C GLN A 110 7.89 18.51 1.19
N TRP A 111 7.29 17.58 0.43
CA TRP A 111 8.04 16.59 -0.34
C TRP A 111 8.78 17.22 -1.51
N GLU A 112 8.14 18.12 -2.27
CA GLU A 112 8.81 18.87 -3.35
C GLU A 112 10.03 19.65 -2.84
N ASN A 113 9.97 20.17 -1.62
CA ASN A 113 11.08 20.88 -1.00
C ASN A 113 12.19 19.96 -0.48
N SER A 114 11.82 18.79 0.06
CA SER A 114 12.76 17.84 0.68
C SER A 114 13.41 16.89 -0.33
N CYS A 115 12.73 16.62 -1.45
CA CYS A 115 13.08 15.62 -2.46
C CYS A 115 12.99 16.24 -3.87
N ARG A 116 13.83 17.24 -4.12
CA ARG A 116 13.79 18.12 -5.31
C ARG A 116 14.15 17.41 -6.61
N SER A 117 14.87 16.29 -6.54
CA SER A 117 15.17 15.45 -7.71
C SER A 117 13.93 14.76 -8.28
N GLN A 118 12.85 14.68 -7.50
CA GLN A 118 11.62 13.97 -7.85
C GLN A 118 10.46 14.96 -8.01
N ARG A 119 9.68 14.79 -9.07
CA ARG A 119 8.39 15.48 -9.25
C ARG A 119 7.28 14.63 -8.67
N HIS A 120 6.43 15.26 -7.86
CA HIS A 120 5.32 14.57 -7.20
C HIS A 120 4.00 15.08 -7.79
N VAL A 121 3.28 14.24 -8.49
CA VAL A 121 1.98 14.60 -9.08
C VAL A 121 0.88 13.99 -8.24
N VAL A 122 -0.04 14.81 -7.74
CA VAL A 122 -1.16 14.29 -6.93
C VAL A 122 -2.12 13.52 -7.82
N ARG A 123 -2.38 12.27 -7.45
CA ARG A 123 -3.27 11.37 -8.18
C ARG A 123 -4.53 11.02 -7.41
N TYR A 124 -4.51 10.99 -6.09
CA TYR A 124 -5.71 10.67 -5.31
C TYR A 124 -5.58 11.12 -3.86
N ILE A 125 -6.71 11.49 -3.23
CA ILE A 125 -6.81 11.69 -1.79
C ILE A 125 -8.06 10.99 -1.27
N PHE A 126 -7.85 9.98 -0.41
CA PHE A 126 -8.90 9.27 0.31
C PHE A 126 -9.08 9.84 1.73
N PRO A 127 -10.31 9.96 2.23
CA PRO A 127 -11.57 9.85 1.48
C PRO A 127 -11.75 11.04 0.53
N GLY A 128 -12.22 10.76 -0.68
CA GLY A 128 -12.49 11.77 -1.71
C GLY A 128 -13.63 11.32 -2.62
N PRO A 129 -14.33 12.26 -3.27
CA PRO A 129 -15.41 11.90 -4.19
C PRO A 129 -14.87 11.15 -5.42
N PRO A 130 -15.69 10.33 -6.10
CA PRO A 130 -15.24 9.53 -7.26
C PRO A 130 -14.70 10.38 -8.41
N ASP A 131 -15.24 11.59 -8.58
CA ASP A 131 -14.93 12.58 -9.61
C ASP A 131 -13.92 13.64 -9.12
N GLN A 132 -13.04 13.28 -8.19
CA GLN A 132 -12.10 14.23 -7.59
C GLN A 132 -11.26 14.94 -8.65
N ILE A 133 -11.41 16.27 -8.72
CA ILE A 133 -10.62 17.11 -9.61
C ILE A 133 -9.18 17.19 -9.06
N MET A 134 -8.20 16.73 -9.85
CA MET A 134 -6.80 16.59 -9.42
C MET A 134 -5.97 17.88 -9.47
N LEU A 135 -6.58 19.02 -9.79
CA LEU A 135 -5.89 20.32 -9.65
C LEU A 135 -5.69 20.66 -8.17
N THR A 136 -4.46 20.99 -7.79
CA THR A 136 -4.01 21.24 -6.41
C THR A 136 -4.87 22.24 -5.62
N GLY A 137 -5.54 23.18 -6.31
CA GLY A 137 -6.45 24.17 -5.71
C GLY A 137 -7.95 23.81 -5.72
N MET A 138 -8.35 22.73 -6.39
CA MET A 138 -9.76 22.31 -6.57
C MET A 138 -10.07 20.93 -5.95
N MET A 139 -9.08 20.28 -5.35
CA MET A 139 -9.25 18.98 -4.72
C MET A 139 -10.23 19.05 -3.55
N ARG A 140 -11.38 18.39 -3.72
CA ARG A 140 -12.36 18.20 -2.65
C ARG A 140 -11.94 17.04 -1.76
N GLN A 141 -11.81 17.30 -0.47
CA GLN A 141 -11.54 16.26 0.55
C GLN A 141 -12.88 15.84 1.18
N GLY A 142 -13.06 14.54 1.37
CA GLY A 142 -14.14 14.02 2.21
C GLY A 142 -13.87 14.28 3.69
N LYS A 143 -14.69 13.70 4.57
CA LYS A 143 -14.36 13.65 6.00
C LYS A 143 -13.12 12.76 6.20
N PRO A 144 -12.18 13.10 7.12
CA PRO A 144 -11.04 12.26 7.41
C PRO A 144 -11.45 10.82 7.75
N ALA A 145 -10.73 9.84 7.19
CA ALA A 145 -10.91 8.45 7.56
C ALA A 145 -10.49 8.25 9.02
N LYS A 146 -11.24 7.43 9.76
CA LYS A 146 -10.81 6.97 11.09
C LYS A 146 -9.60 6.05 10.95
N PHE A 147 -8.78 5.95 11.99
CA PHE A 147 -7.72 4.95 12.09
C PHE A 147 -6.74 4.93 10.89
N CYS A 148 -6.34 6.10 10.40
CA CYS A 148 -5.57 6.25 9.16
C CYS A 148 -4.18 5.59 9.20
N HIS A 149 -3.61 5.42 10.40
CA HIS A 149 -2.36 4.67 10.58
C HIS A 149 -2.52 3.19 10.26
N ARG A 150 -3.60 2.56 10.72
CA ARG A 150 -3.91 1.16 10.37
C ARG A 150 -4.27 1.02 8.91
N LEU A 151 -5.06 1.96 8.40
CA LEU A 151 -5.39 2.02 6.97
C LEU A 151 -4.11 2.04 6.12
N GLU A 152 -3.17 2.94 6.42
CA GLU A 152 -1.86 3.01 5.74
C GLU A 152 -1.09 1.68 5.85
N ARG A 153 -1.05 1.06 7.03
CA ARG A 153 -0.35 -0.22 7.23
C ARG A 153 -0.93 -1.34 6.34
N LEU A 154 -2.25 -1.48 6.29
CA LEU A 154 -2.93 -2.50 5.47
C LEU A 154 -2.64 -2.27 3.98
N ILE A 155 -2.72 -1.02 3.54
CA ILE A 155 -2.38 -0.61 2.17
C ILE A 155 -0.92 -0.95 1.85
N HIS A 156 0.03 -0.60 2.72
CA HIS A 156 1.46 -0.83 2.48
C HIS A 156 1.82 -2.31 2.40
N LEU A 157 1.19 -3.16 3.24
CA LEU A 157 1.39 -4.60 3.19
C LEU A 157 1.04 -5.16 1.81
N GLU A 158 -0.11 -4.75 1.28
CA GLU A 158 -0.56 -5.23 -0.02
C GLU A 158 0.20 -4.62 -1.19
N LEU A 159 0.42 -3.29 -1.20
CA LEU A 159 1.16 -2.64 -2.28
C LEU A 159 2.60 -3.14 -2.38
N ALA A 160 3.22 -3.52 -1.26
CA ALA A 160 4.53 -4.16 -1.26
C ALA A 160 4.51 -5.51 -1.99
N ASP A 161 3.45 -6.30 -1.78
CA ASP A 161 3.28 -7.59 -2.45
C ASP A 161 3.05 -7.42 -3.94
N LEU A 162 2.16 -6.50 -4.32
CA LEU A 162 1.91 -6.17 -5.71
C LEU A 162 3.19 -5.66 -6.39
N SER A 163 3.97 -4.82 -5.73
CA SER A 163 5.24 -4.31 -6.25
C SER A 163 6.30 -5.40 -6.43
N LEU A 164 6.40 -6.35 -5.49
CA LEU A 164 7.43 -7.39 -5.48
C LEU A 164 7.08 -8.59 -6.36
N ASN A 165 5.87 -9.12 -6.20
CA ASN A 165 5.42 -10.37 -6.83
C ASN A 165 4.67 -10.14 -8.14
N ALA A 166 4.21 -8.90 -8.38
CA ALA A 166 3.50 -8.46 -9.57
C ALA A 166 2.45 -9.46 -10.09
N PRO A 167 1.51 -9.94 -9.24
CA PRO A 167 0.52 -10.93 -9.65
C PRO A 167 -0.37 -10.47 -10.81
N TYR A 168 -0.49 -9.15 -11.01
CA TYR A 168 -1.25 -8.49 -12.07
C TYR A 168 -0.62 -8.59 -13.47
N LEU A 169 0.65 -9.02 -13.57
CA LEU A 169 1.33 -9.20 -14.85
C LEU A 169 1.14 -10.60 -15.43
N ASP A 170 1.27 -10.69 -16.76
CA ASP A 170 1.35 -11.97 -17.45
C ASP A 170 2.62 -12.75 -17.01
N PRO A 171 2.58 -14.10 -16.97
CA PRO A 171 3.71 -14.91 -16.48
C PRO A 171 5.05 -14.59 -17.15
N GLU A 172 5.05 -14.32 -18.45
CA GLU A 172 6.25 -13.96 -19.22
C GLU A 172 6.86 -12.62 -18.79
N GLU A 173 6.03 -11.69 -18.30
CA GLU A 173 6.47 -10.38 -17.81
C GLU A 173 6.95 -10.43 -16.34
N LYS A 174 6.43 -11.38 -15.55
CA LYS A 174 6.80 -11.59 -14.14
C LYS A 174 8.27 -11.92 -13.95
N ASP A 175 8.84 -12.75 -14.82
CA ASP A 175 10.26 -13.12 -14.77
C ASP A 175 11.20 -11.92 -14.91
N ALA A 176 10.78 -10.91 -15.69
CA ALA A 176 11.51 -9.67 -15.84
C ALA A 176 11.38 -8.74 -14.62
N VAL A 177 10.25 -8.79 -13.90
CA VAL A 177 10.04 -8.03 -12.65
C VAL A 177 10.85 -8.63 -11.50
N HIS A 178 10.87 -9.95 -11.34
CA HIS A 178 11.53 -10.59 -10.20
C HIS A 178 13.04 -10.24 -10.11
N LYS A 179 13.68 -10.03 -11.27
CA LYS A 179 15.08 -9.59 -11.36
C LYS A 179 15.30 -8.12 -10.94
N MET A 180 14.30 -7.26 -11.07
CA MET A 180 14.36 -5.85 -10.66
C MET A 180 13.86 -5.62 -9.23
N ALA A 181 12.78 -6.30 -8.83
CA ALA A 181 12.07 -6.08 -7.57
C ALA A 181 12.77 -6.66 -6.34
N THR A 182 13.76 -7.53 -6.53
CA THR A 182 14.63 -8.05 -5.45
C THR A 182 15.69 -7.04 -4.99
N GLN A 183 15.80 -5.88 -5.62
CA GLN A 183 16.71 -4.84 -5.18
C GLN A 183 16.13 -4.10 -3.97
N PRO A 184 16.84 -4.05 -2.82
CA PRO A 184 16.36 -3.34 -1.64
C PRO A 184 16.23 -1.84 -1.94
N ARG A 185 15.29 -1.18 -1.25
CA ARG A 185 15.08 0.27 -1.37
C ARG A 185 16.39 1.01 -1.09
N LYS A 186 16.69 1.99 -1.94
CA LYS A 186 17.86 2.87 -1.80
C LYS A 186 17.47 4.13 -1.04
N GLN A 187 18.44 4.73 -0.36
CA GLN A 187 18.25 6.04 0.27
C GLN A 187 18.03 7.11 -0.79
N CYS A 188 17.07 8.01 -0.53
CA CYS A 188 16.83 9.16 -1.38
C CYS A 188 18.08 10.05 -1.43
N ILE A 189 18.47 10.50 -2.63
CA ILE A 189 19.66 11.33 -2.82
C ILE A 189 19.54 12.69 -2.14
N ASP A 190 18.32 13.22 -2.03
CA ASP A 190 18.07 14.56 -1.46
C ASP A 190 17.95 14.49 0.07
N CYS A 191 17.01 13.70 0.59
CA CYS A 191 16.66 13.71 2.02
C CYS A 191 17.39 12.64 2.83
N LYS A 192 18.15 11.74 2.18
CA LYS A 192 18.92 10.62 2.78
C LYS A 192 18.10 9.59 3.55
N LYS A 193 16.76 9.65 3.47
CA LYS A 193 15.85 8.68 4.09
C LYS A 193 15.51 7.54 3.12
N LEU A 194 15.15 6.40 3.68
CA LEU A 194 14.47 5.34 2.94
C LEU A 194 12.98 5.69 2.86
N HIS A 195 12.47 5.90 1.65
CA HIS A 195 11.04 6.14 1.45
C HIS A 195 10.29 4.81 1.43
N GLN A 196 9.78 4.43 2.61
CA GLN A 196 9.08 3.16 2.81
C GLN A 196 7.70 3.14 2.13
N GLU A 197 7.20 4.34 1.85
CA GLU A 197 5.89 4.61 1.29
C GLU A 197 5.89 4.75 -0.24
N ILE A 198 7.02 4.51 -0.91
CA ILE A 198 7.11 4.47 -2.38
C ILE A 198 7.11 3.01 -2.85
N PHE A 199 6.25 2.72 -3.82
CA PHE A 199 6.07 1.41 -4.43
C PHE A 199 6.27 1.52 -5.95
N SER A 200 7.02 0.59 -6.53
CA SER A 200 7.38 0.59 -7.94
C SER A 200 6.61 -0.52 -8.66
N PHE A 201 5.95 -0.17 -9.77
CA PHE A 201 5.13 -1.08 -10.56
C PHE A 201 5.62 -1.07 -11.99
N ARG A 202 5.74 -2.25 -12.59
CA ARG A 202 6.03 -2.34 -14.02
C ARG A 202 4.73 -2.18 -14.79
N GLN A 203 4.75 -1.37 -15.83
CA GLN A 203 3.63 -1.24 -16.74
C GLN A 203 3.32 -2.59 -17.39
N ALA A 204 2.09 -3.05 -17.23
CA ALA A 204 1.57 -4.22 -17.93
C ALA A 204 1.48 -3.90 -19.42
N LYS A 205 2.11 -4.73 -20.26
CA LYS A 205 2.06 -4.53 -21.72
C LYS A 205 0.80 -5.11 -22.34
N SER A 206 0.14 -6.04 -21.65
CA SER A 206 -1.05 -6.76 -22.10
C SER A 206 -1.96 -7.12 -20.91
N GLY A 207 -3.10 -7.74 -21.22
CA GLY A 207 -4.03 -8.24 -20.22
C GLY A 207 -4.95 -7.18 -19.61
N PRO A 208 -5.74 -7.56 -18.59
CA PRO A 208 -6.79 -6.70 -18.02
C PRO A 208 -6.25 -5.45 -17.30
N HIS A 209 -4.98 -5.49 -16.88
CA HIS A 209 -4.31 -4.43 -16.14
C HIS A 209 -3.45 -3.49 -17.00
N GLN A 210 -3.43 -3.68 -18.33
CA GLN A 210 -2.66 -2.81 -19.25
C GLN A 210 -3.00 -1.34 -19.03
N GLY A 211 -2.00 -0.56 -18.57
CA GLY A 211 -2.13 0.87 -18.32
C GLY A 211 -3.07 1.25 -17.17
N LYS A 212 -3.36 0.30 -16.26
CA LYS A 212 -4.28 0.48 -15.13
C LYS A 212 -3.60 0.36 -13.76
N GLU A 213 -2.29 0.60 -13.70
CA GLU A 213 -1.52 0.45 -12.47
C GLU A 213 -1.97 1.45 -11.40
N TYR A 214 -2.30 2.68 -11.81
CA TYR A 214 -2.85 3.69 -10.91
C TYR A 214 -4.21 3.26 -10.35
N GLU A 215 -5.11 2.77 -11.19
CA GLU A 215 -6.44 2.28 -10.82
C GLU A 215 -6.32 1.15 -9.82
N MET A 216 -5.40 0.20 -10.05
CA MET A 216 -5.10 -0.88 -9.10
C MET A 216 -4.63 -0.34 -7.74
N VAL A 217 -3.70 0.62 -7.71
CA VAL A 217 -3.24 1.22 -6.44
C VAL A 217 -4.40 1.94 -5.73
N LYS A 218 -5.25 2.66 -6.48
CA LYS A 218 -6.44 3.33 -5.96
C LYS A 218 -7.44 2.32 -5.39
N GLU A 219 -7.71 1.22 -6.08
CA GLU A 219 -8.60 0.15 -5.63
C GLU A 219 -8.14 -0.46 -4.31
N VAL A 220 -6.83 -0.64 -4.11
CA VAL A 220 -6.26 -1.09 -2.83
C VAL A 220 -6.58 -0.08 -1.71
N VAL A 221 -6.38 1.22 -1.96
CA VAL A 221 -6.70 2.27 -0.98
C VAL A 221 -8.19 2.29 -0.66
N ASP A 222 -9.04 2.20 -1.67
CA ASP A 222 -10.49 2.24 -1.51
C ASP A 222 -11.02 1.01 -0.76
N ARG A 223 -10.56 -0.20 -1.12
CA ARG A 223 -10.99 -1.45 -0.46
C ARG A 223 -10.61 -1.47 1.02
N TRP A 224 -9.38 -1.09 1.37
CA TRP A 224 -9.00 -0.98 2.79
C TRP A 224 -9.71 0.17 3.49
N GLY A 225 -9.99 1.25 2.76
CA GLY A 225 -10.80 2.36 3.23
C GLY A 225 -12.21 1.94 3.63
N LEU A 226 -12.86 1.09 2.82
CA LEU A 226 -14.15 0.47 3.12
C LEU A 226 -14.06 -0.39 4.38
N PHE A 227 -13.06 -1.28 4.48
CA PHE A 227 -12.88 -2.11 5.68
C PHE A 227 -12.82 -1.28 6.97
N VAL A 228 -11.97 -0.25 6.97
CA VAL A 228 -11.78 0.60 8.15
C VAL A 228 -13.04 1.40 8.49
N ASN A 229 -13.71 1.94 7.48
CA ASN A 229 -14.92 2.74 7.69
C ASN A 229 -16.14 1.91 8.07
N GLU A 230 -16.28 0.69 7.56
CA GLU A 230 -17.49 -0.12 7.79
C GLU A 230 -17.36 -1.08 8.96
N PHE A 231 -16.18 -1.67 9.18
CA PHE A 231 -16.01 -2.73 10.17
C PHE A 231 -15.21 -2.24 11.36
N LEU A 232 -14.10 -1.55 11.15
CA LEU A 232 -13.29 -1.11 12.28
C LEU A 232 -13.94 0.03 13.06
N SER A 233 -14.65 0.93 12.36
CA SER A 233 -15.37 2.04 12.99
C SER A 233 -16.58 1.63 13.83
N ARG A 234 -17.10 0.42 13.60
CA ARG A 234 -18.21 -0.14 14.38
C ARG A 234 -17.71 -0.73 15.70
N SER A 235 -16.49 -1.27 15.74
CA SER A 235 -15.91 -1.90 16.95
C SER A 235 -15.64 -0.94 18.12
N THR A 236 -15.92 0.36 17.99
CA THR A 236 -15.78 1.40 19.02
C THR A 236 -17.14 1.95 19.39
#